data_AF-A0A0R1UCQ0-F1
#
_entry.id   AF-A0A0R1UCQ0-F1
#
_cell.length_a   1.000
_cell.length_b   1.000
_cell.length_c   1.000
_cell.angle_alpha   90.00
_cell.angle_beta   90.00
_cell.angle_gamma   90.00
#
_symmetry.space_group_name_H-M   'P 1'
#
loop_
_entity.id
_entity.type
_entity.pdbx_description
1 polymer ?
#
loop_
_entity_poly.entity_id
_entity_poly.type
_entity_poly.pdbx_seq_one_letter_code
_entity_poly.pdbx_strand_id
1 'polypeptide(L)'
;MNNIMSKKKELKKKRKKAKQTIEEILTIQDFLYENTPYYILDYQPDISIYTKGMQKFYYEDGGYEDWLDEKYLPIFADAVTKIAFELMQYNYSEVYLDPVGDFDTKYKKYVGYNIRKIGLAKLDEIIHHIILDWQDNMTIKFIDRHHNIFFMEIKDEWETTFTNLRGDNLKLIKKISKAEGLFLTKCQYDEMEYIDAPKSWLDKTDKKWKKFYS
;
A
#
# COMPACT_ATOMS: atom_id res chain seq x y z
N MET A 1 13.00 23.34 -37.97
CA MET A 1 11.64 22.89 -37.58
C MET A 1 11.46 21.36 -37.44
N ASN A 2 12.23 20.51 -38.15
CA ASN A 2 12.05 19.04 -38.10
C ASN A 2 12.37 18.35 -36.76
N ASN A 3 13.27 18.91 -35.95
CA ASN A 3 13.74 18.27 -34.71
C ASN A 3 12.70 18.35 -33.55
N ILE A 4 11.88 19.41 -33.52
CA ILE A 4 10.83 19.61 -32.50
C ILE A 4 9.62 18.70 -32.76
N MET A 5 9.25 18.54 -34.04
CA MET A 5 8.16 17.64 -34.47
C MET A 5 8.48 16.17 -34.19
N SER A 6 9.73 15.75 -34.37
CA SER A 6 10.20 14.40 -34.05
C SER A 6 10.10 14.09 -32.56
N LYS A 7 10.63 14.98 -31.69
CA LYS A 7 10.56 14.84 -30.23
C LYS A 7 9.11 14.76 -29.70
N LYS A 8 8.20 15.57 -30.25
CA LYS A 8 6.77 15.53 -29.87
C LYS A 8 6.11 14.20 -30.22
N LYS A 9 6.41 13.59 -31.37
CA LYS A 9 5.89 12.27 -31.74
C LYS A 9 6.42 11.16 -30.83
N GLU A 10 7.71 11.20 -30.50
CA GLU A 10 8.34 10.23 -29.59
C GLU A 10 7.74 10.29 -28.18
N LEU A 11 7.55 11.50 -27.63
CA LEU A 11 6.91 11.73 -26.34
C LEU A 11 5.47 11.19 -26.30
N LYS A 12 4.68 11.40 -27.36
CA LYS A 12 3.32 10.84 -27.46
C LYS A 12 3.33 9.31 -27.45
N LYS A 13 4.26 8.68 -28.17
CA LYS A 13 4.41 7.22 -28.20
C LYS A 13 4.78 6.66 -26.83
N LYS A 14 5.73 7.30 -26.12
CA LYS A 14 6.14 6.91 -24.76
C LYS A 14 4.98 7.01 -23.77
N ARG A 15 4.22 8.12 -23.79
CA ARG A 15 3.02 8.31 -22.96
C ARG A 15 1.95 7.25 -23.21
N LYS A 16 1.69 6.92 -24.48
CA LYS A 16 0.73 5.86 -24.82
C LYS A 16 1.15 4.50 -24.25
N LYS A 17 2.44 4.16 -24.36
CA LYS A 17 2.98 2.91 -23.81
C LYS A 17 2.88 2.88 -22.27
N ALA A 18 3.25 3.98 -21.62
CA ALA A 18 3.16 4.12 -20.16
C ALA A 18 1.72 3.89 -19.66
N LYS A 19 0.73 4.49 -20.33
CA LYS A 19 -0.69 4.29 -20.01
C LYS A 19 -1.10 2.81 -20.16
N GLN A 20 -0.74 2.18 -21.27
CA GLN A 20 -1.07 0.78 -21.52
C GLN A 20 -0.45 -0.15 -20.45
N THR A 21 0.80 0.10 -20.03
CA THR A 21 1.44 -0.71 -18.98
C THR A 21 0.70 -0.62 -17.65
N ILE A 22 0.22 0.57 -17.26
CA ILE A 22 -0.58 0.70 -16.03
C ILE A 22 -1.93 -0.01 -16.18
N GLU A 23 -2.63 0.19 -17.30
CA GLU A 23 -3.91 -0.49 -17.56
C GLU A 23 -3.78 -2.03 -17.46
N GLU A 24 -2.69 -2.60 -17.98
CA GLU A 24 -2.40 -4.04 -17.87
C GLU A 24 -2.14 -4.47 -16.42
N ILE A 25 -1.42 -3.66 -15.63
CA ILE A 25 -1.14 -3.96 -14.21
C ILE A 25 -2.42 -3.93 -13.38
N LEU A 26 -3.22 -2.86 -13.52
CA LEU A 26 -4.50 -2.71 -12.82
C LEU A 26 -5.47 -3.84 -13.18
N THR A 27 -5.56 -4.21 -14.46
CA THR A 27 -6.39 -5.36 -14.90
C THR A 27 -6.00 -6.66 -14.20
N ILE A 28 -4.70 -6.91 -14.01
CA ILE A 28 -4.21 -8.09 -13.30
C ILE A 28 -4.56 -8.00 -11.81
N GLN A 29 -4.40 -6.82 -11.20
CA GLN A 29 -4.72 -6.62 -9.78
C GLN A 29 -6.21 -6.82 -9.52
N ASP A 30 -7.10 -6.24 -10.33
CA ASP A 30 -8.56 -6.43 -10.23
C ASP A 30 -8.92 -7.92 -10.27
N PHE A 31 -8.38 -8.64 -11.25
CA PHE A 31 -8.56 -10.09 -11.33
C PHE A 31 -8.08 -10.80 -10.06
N LEU A 32 -6.94 -10.41 -9.48
CA LEU A 32 -6.41 -11.01 -8.27
C LEU A 32 -7.25 -10.69 -7.03
N TYR A 33 -7.78 -9.47 -6.88
CA TYR A 33 -8.68 -9.11 -5.78
C TYR A 33 -9.95 -9.95 -5.80
N GLU A 34 -10.51 -10.20 -6.98
CA GLU A 34 -11.74 -10.98 -7.14
C GLU A 34 -11.52 -12.48 -6.94
N ASN A 35 -10.34 -13.01 -7.26
CA ASN A 35 -10.11 -14.45 -7.37
C ASN A 35 -9.14 -15.03 -6.33
N THR A 36 -8.47 -14.20 -5.54
CA THR A 36 -7.48 -14.66 -4.55
C THR A 36 -7.60 -13.90 -3.23
N PRO A 37 -7.17 -14.51 -2.10
CA PRO A 37 -7.01 -13.75 -0.88
C PRO A 37 -5.99 -12.62 -1.08
N TYR A 38 -6.34 -11.44 -0.59
CA TYR A 38 -5.44 -10.30 -0.48
C TYR A 38 -5.20 -9.97 0.99
N TYR A 39 -4.20 -9.14 1.25
CA TYR A 39 -3.85 -8.74 2.61
C TYR A 39 -3.79 -7.23 2.71
N ILE A 40 -4.29 -6.67 3.81
CA ILE A 40 -4.18 -5.25 4.15
C ILE A 40 -3.17 -5.12 5.29
N LEU A 41 -2.29 -4.12 5.21
CA LEU A 41 -1.50 -3.68 6.35
C LEU A 41 -2.31 -2.67 7.13
N ASP A 42 -2.54 -3.00 8.39
CA ASP A 42 -3.21 -2.11 9.31
C ASP A 42 -2.23 -1.66 10.40
N TYR A 43 -2.39 -0.41 10.81
CA TYR A 43 -1.74 0.15 11.98
C TYR A 43 -2.77 0.31 13.09
N GLN A 44 -2.38 -0.03 14.32
CA GLN A 44 -3.20 0.29 15.47
C GLN A 44 -2.35 0.96 16.55
N PRO A 45 -2.68 2.19 16.93
CA PRO A 45 -2.03 2.83 18.05
C PRO A 45 -2.40 2.16 19.38
N ASP A 46 -1.47 2.21 20.32
CA ASP A 46 -1.72 1.73 21.68
C ASP A 46 -2.71 2.67 22.39
N ILE A 47 -3.96 2.19 22.50
CA ILE A 47 -5.05 2.96 23.09
C ILE A 47 -4.86 3.20 24.60
N SER A 48 -3.96 2.48 25.27
CA SER A 48 -3.68 2.70 26.69
C SER A 48 -3.06 4.08 26.97
N ILE A 49 -2.38 4.66 25.98
CA ILE A 49 -1.80 6.00 26.03
C ILE A 49 -2.89 7.09 26.13
N TYR A 50 -4.12 6.80 25.72
CA TYR A 50 -5.23 7.75 25.63
C TYR A 50 -5.84 8.10 26.99
N THR A 51 -5.70 7.23 27.99
CA THR A 51 -6.36 7.40 29.30
C THR A 51 -5.78 8.52 30.17
N LYS A 52 -4.65 9.13 29.79
CA LYS A 52 -3.96 10.12 30.65
C LYS A 52 -4.08 11.60 30.25
N GLY A 53 -4.81 11.97 29.19
CA GLY A 53 -4.91 13.40 28.86
C GLY A 53 -5.92 13.90 27.81
N MET A 54 -6.71 13.06 27.17
CA MET A 54 -7.42 13.47 25.94
C MET A 54 -8.94 13.22 25.93
N GLN A 55 -9.63 13.41 27.06
CA GLN A 55 -11.11 13.54 27.10
C GLN A 55 -11.66 14.67 26.18
N LYS A 56 -10.80 15.52 25.62
CA LYS A 56 -11.16 16.69 24.83
C LYS A 56 -11.37 16.42 23.32
N PHE A 57 -10.81 15.34 22.76
CA PHE A 57 -10.78 15.11 21.30
C PHE A 57 -11.97 14.32 20.77
N TYR A 58 -12.70 13.60 21.63
CA TYR A 58 -13.86 12.79 21.23
C TYR A 58 -15.11 13.61 20.86
N TYR A 59 -15.11 14.92 21.12
CA TYR A 59 -16.30 15.78 21.00
C TYR A 59 -16.18 16.86 19.90
N GLU A 60 -15.06 16.92 19.18
CA GLU A 60 -14.87 17.79 18.01
C GLU A 60 -14.77 16.90 16.78
N ASP A 61 -15.67 17.07 15.80
CA ASP A 61 -15.65 16.32 14.52
C ASP A 61 -14.24 16.36 13.91
N GLY A 62 -13.66 15.20 13.61
CA GLY A 62 -12.33 15.04 13.00
C GLY A 62 -11.15 14.98 13.98
N GLY A 63 -11.30 15.39 15.24
CA GLY A 63 -10.16 15.55 16.15
C GLY A 63 -9.42 14.26 16.52
N TYR A 64 -10.07 13.10 16.43
CA TYR A 64 -9.42 11.80 16.64
C TYR A 64 -8.63 11.33 15.42
N GLU A 65 -9.19 11.49 14.21
CA GLU A 65 -8.55 11.12 12.95
C GLU A 65 -7.35 12.02 12.66
N ASP A 66 -7.50 13.34 12.80
CA ASP A 66 -6.40 14.31 12.66
C ASP A 66 -5.24 13.99 13.62
N TRP A 67 -5.56 13.60 14.85
CA TRP A 67 -4.55 13.22 15.84
C TRP A 67 -3.86 11.90 15.50
N LEU A 68 -4.61 10.93 14.98
CA LEU A 68 -4.03 9.68 14.48
C LEU A 68 -3.05 9.95 13.33
N ASP A 69 -3.46 10.80 12.39
CA ASP A 69 -2.65 11.14 11.23
C ASP A 69 -1.39 11.90 11.65
N GLU A 70 -1.50 12.89 12.53
CA GLU A 70 -0.34 13.66 13.00
C GLU A 70 0.69 12.79 13.74
N LYS A 71 0.23 11.81 14.54
CA LYS A 71 1.11 11.04 15.43
C LYS A 71 1.62 9.75 14.81
N TYR A 72 0.82 9.08 14.00
CA TYR A 72 1.07 7.69 13.63
C TYR A 72 1.20 7.49 12.13
N LEU A 73 0.62 8.33 11.28
CA LEU A 73 0.73 8.17 9.83
C LEU A 73 2.18 8.29 9.34
N PRO A 74 3.05 9.16 9.89
CA PRO A 74 4.49 9.14 9.59
C PRO A 74 5.17 7.82 9.96
N ILE A 75 4.78 7.20 11.08
CA ILE A 75 5.33 5.92 11.54
C ILE A 75 4.88 4.80 10.59
N PHE A 76 3.63 4.87 10.11
CA PHE A 76 3.13 3.95 9.10
C PHE A 76 3.88 4.10 7.78
N ALA A 77 4.13 5.33 7.33
CA ALA A 77 4.90 5.59 6.11
C ALA A 77 6.32 5.00 6.17
N ASP A 78 7.01 5.17 7.30
CA ASP A 78 8.32 4.56 7.56
C ASP A 78 8.24 3.03 7.48
N ALA A 79 7.23 2.43 8.13
CA ALA A 79 7.05 0.99 8.17
C ALA A 79 6.73 0.39 6.78
N VAL A 80 5.83 1.03 6.02
CA VAL A 80 5.50 0.66 4.64
C VAL A 80 6.74 0.75 3.75
N THR A 81 7.50 1.85 3.86
CA THR A 81 8.75 2.04 3.11
C THR A 81 9.75 0.92 3.41
N LYS A 82 9.94 0.57 4.68
CA LYS A 82 10.83 -0.51 5.10
C LYS A 82 10.40 -1.86 4.55
N ILE A 83 9.10 -2.19 4.63
CA ILE A 83 8.54 -3.42 4.06
C ILE A 83 8.79 -3.47 2.55
N ALA A 84 8.53 -2.37 1.84
CA ALA A 84 8.77 -2.28 0.41
C ALA A 84 10.24 -2.55 0.07
N PHE A 85 11.18 -1.89 0.75
CA PHE A 85 12.62 -2.03 0.47
C PHE A 85 13.16 -3.42 0.79
N GLU A 86 12.73 -4.02 1.89
CA GLU A 86 13.07 -5.41 2.22
C GLU A 86 12.57 -6.36 1.12
N LEU A 87 11.31 -6.23 0.69
CA LEU A 87 10.79 -7.05 -0.42
C LEU A 87 11.56 -6.86 -1.72
N MET A 88 11.98 -5.63 -2.03
CA MET A 88 12.80 -5.31 -3.21
C MET A 88 14.23 -5.85 -3.12
N GLN A 89 14.72 -6.20 -1.92
CA GLN A 89 16.02 -6.85 -1.72
C GLN A 89 15.92 -8.36 -2.00
N TYR A 90 14.81 -8.99 -1.61
CA TYR A 90 14.61 -10.44 -1.76
C TYR A 90 14.00 -10.86 -3.10
N ASN A 91 13.37 -9.94 -3.83
CA ASN A 91 12.65 -10.23 -5.07
C ASN A 91 13.09 -9.27 -6.19
N TYR A 92 13.01 -9.72 -7.44
CA TYR A 92 13.03 -8.77 -8.55
C TYR A 92 11.78 -7.90 -8.45
N SER A 93 11.93 -6.59 -8.68
CA SER A 93 10.81 -5.66 -8.56
C SER A 93 10.77 -4.62 -9.67
N GLU A 94 9.54 -4.22 -9.98
CA GLU A 94 9.22 -3.09 -10.83
C GLU A 94 8.31 -2.15 -10.05
N VAL A 95 8.60 -0.86 -10.10
CA VAL A 95 7.88 0.15 -9.32
C VAL A 95 7.21 1.10 -10.26
N TYR A 96 5.91 1.30 -10.12
CA TYR A 96 5.10 2.14 -10.98
C TYR A 96 4.29 3.11 -10.14
N LEU A 97 4.15 4.34 -10.65
CA LEU A 97 3.14 5.27 -10.15
C LEU A 97 1.91 5.15 -11.03
N ASP A 98 0.78 4.96 -10.36
CA ASP A 98 -0.52 4.86 -10.98
C ASP A 98 -1.08 6.27 -11.21
N PRO A 99 -1.80 6.50 -12.32
CA PRO A 99 -2.39 7.80 -12.62
C PRO A 99 -3.60 8.02 -11.72
N VAL A 100 -3.48 8.89 -10.71
CA VAL A 100 -4.64 9.36 -9.95
C VAL A 100 -5.23 10.58 -10.68
N GLY A 101 -6.21 10.32 -11.56
CA GLY A 101 -6.99 11.35 -12.23
C GLY A 101 -6.19 12.34 -13.10
N ASP A 102 -6.72 13.57 -13.22
CA ASP A 102 -6.11 14.70 -13.95
C ASP A 102 -5.18 15.57 -13.08
N PHE A 103 -4.90 15.15 -11.85
CA PHE A 103 -4.15 15.97 -10.89
C PHE A 103 -2.71 16.18 -11.35
N ASP A 104 -2.26 17.44 -11.28
CA ASP A 104 -0.90 17.82 -11.64
C ASP A 104 0.06 17.47 -10.49
N THR A 105 0.30 16.18 -10.32
CA THR A 105 1.14 15.71 -9.20
C THR A 105 2.61 16.01 -9.46
N LYS A 106 3.35 16.25 -8.38
CA LYS A 106 4.81 16.50 -8.38
C LYS A 106 5.58 15.41 -9.14
N TYR A 107 5.03 14.19 -9.20
CA TYR A 107 5.66 13.00 -9.75
C TYR A 107 5.08 12.55 -11.09
N LYS A 108 4.21 13.33 -11.73
CA LYS A 108 3.60 13.04 -13.04
C LYS A 108 4.56 12.57 -14.14
N LYS A 109 5.82 13.01 -14.11
CA LYS A 109 6.86 12.59 -15.08
C LYS A 109 7.24 11.10 -14.96
N TYR A 110 6.92 10.46 -13.83
CA TYR A 110 7.25 9.08 -13.49
C TYR A 110 6.09 8.11 -13.76
N VAL A 111 4.86 8.61 -13.92
CA VAL A 111 3.65 7.79 -14.15
C VAL A 111 3.81 6.86 -15.35
N GLY A 112 3.50 5.58 -15.14
CA GLY A 112 3.60 4.50 -16.13
C GLY A 112 5.01 4.17 -16.61
N TYR A 113 6.05 4.66 -15.93
CA TYR A 113 7.43 4.21 -16.12
C TYR A 113 7.87 3.37 -14.93
N ASN A 114 8.67 2.33 -15.18
CA ASN A 114 9.32 1.60 -14.10
C ASN A 114 10.39 2.49 -13.45
N ILE A 115 10.11 2.97 -12.25
CA ILE A 115 10.97 3.88 -11.50
C ILE A 115 11.88 3.19 -10.47
N ARG A 116 11.96 1.85 -10.47
CA ARG A 116 12.80 1.09 -9.53
C ARG A 116 14.25 1.61 -9.38
N LYS A 117 14.79 2.22 -10.45
CA LYS A 117 16.18 2.69 -10.54
C LYS A 117 16.39 4.18 -10.24
N ILE A 118 15.39 4.92 -9.77
CA ILE A 118 15.56 6.36 -9.44
C ILE A 118 16.36 6.60 -8.14
N GLY A 119 16.65 5.53 -7.38
CA GLY A 119 17.37 5.56 -6.11
C GLY A 119 16.43 5.41 -4.90
N LEU A 120 16.89 4.72 -3.85
CA LEU A 120 16.08 4.42 -2.66
C LEU A 120 15.62 5.69 -1.95
N ALA A 121 16.49 6.67 -1.74
CA ALA A 121 16.12 7.95 -1.12
C ALA A 121 15.00 8.69 -1.88
N LYS A 122 14.93 8.52 -3.21
CA LYS A 122 13.87 9.13 -4.00
C LYS A 122 12.58 8.32 -3.99
N LEU A 123 12.66 6.99 -3.92
CA LEU A 123 11.50 6.13 -3.72
C LEU A 123 10.88 6.36 -2.34
N ASP A 124 11.73 6.49 -1.32
CA ASP A 124 11.36 6.84 0.05
C ASP A 124 10.57 8.15 0.12
N GLU A 125 11.10 9.23 -0.49
CA GLU A 125 10.40 10.52 -0.62
C GLU A 125 9.03 10.38 -1.30
N ILE A 126 8.91 9.52 -2.31
CA ILE A 126 7.66 9.34 -3.05
C ILE A 126 6.64 8.54 -2.22
N ILE A 127 7.07 7.46 -1.54
CA ILE A 127 6.19 6.66 -0.68
C ILE A 127 5.64 7.52 0.46
N HIS A 128 6.50 8.30 1.13
CA HIS A 128 6.07 9.25 2.15
C HIS A 128 5.09 10.28 1.61
N HIS A 129 5.35 10.85 0.43
CA HIS A 129 4.44 11.81 -0.20
C HIS A 129 3.07 11.18 -0.50
N ILE A 130 3.03 9.94 -0.99
CA ILE A 130 1.76 9.24 -1.27
C ILE A 130 0.93 9.10 0.01
N ILE A 131 1.56 8.60 1.08
CA ILE A 131 0.89 8.29 2.34
C ILE A 131 0.47 9.57 3.07
N LEU A 132 1.34 10.59 3.12
CA LEU A 132 1.16 11.79 3.96
C LEU A 132 0.46 12.94 3.26
N ASP A 133 0.67 13.12 1.95
CA ASP A 133 0.21 14.31 1.21
C ASP A 133 -0.96 14.00 0.25
N TRP A 134 -1.52 12.77 0.32
CA TRP A 134 -2.72 12.31 -0.38
C TRP A 134 -2.68 12.50 -1.90
N GLN A 135 -1.59 12.04 -2.52
CA GLN A 135 -1.40 12.18 -3.95
C GLN A 135 -0.67 10.97 -4.55
N ASP A 136 -1.32 10.39 -5.56
CA ASP A 136 -0.87 9.22 -6.34
C ASP A 136 -1.00 7.89 -5.60
N ASN A 137 -1.06 6.80 -6.36
CA ASN A 137 -0.88 5.44 -5.84
C ASN A 137 0.43 4.87 -6.41
N MET A 138 1.05 3.98 -5.66
CA MET A 138 2.22 3.24 -6.11
C MET A 138 1.92 1.75 -6.13
N THR A 139 2.09 1.16 -7.30
CA THR A 139 2.10 -0.30 -7.45
C THR A 139 3.53 -0.81 -7.60
N ILE A 140 3.91 -1.72 -6.71
CA ILE A 140 5.15 -2.48 -6.80
C ILE A 140 4.83 -3.90 -7.20
N LYS A 141 5.29 -4.28 -8.38
CA LYS A 141 5.24 -5.66 -8.88
C LYS A 141 6.49 -6.39 -8.45
N PHE A 142 6.32 -7.52 -7.77
CA PHE A 142 7.41 -8.40 -7.38
C PHE A 142 7.37 -9.71 -8.15
N ILE A 143 8.55 -10.26 -8.42
CA ILE A 143 8.74 -11.58 -9.02
C ILE A 143 9.69 -12.37 -8.12
N ASP A 144 9.17 -13.44 -7.53
CA ASP A 144 9.97 -14.31 -6.65
C ASP A 144 10.92 -15.23 -7.45
N ARG A 145 11.76 -15.97 -6.73
CA ARG A 145 12.71 -16.94 -7.32
C ARG A 145 12.04 -18.08 -8.10
N HIS A 146 10.75 -18.30 -7.90
CA HIS A 146 9.94 -19.30 -8.57
C HIS A 146 9.10 -18.70 -9.71
N HIS A 147 9.36 -17.44 -10.08
CA HIS A 147 8.63 -16.68 -11.09
C HIS A 147 7.16 -16.42 -10.77
N ASN A 148 6.76 -16.50 -9.49
CA ASN A 148 5.44 -16.05 -9.07
C ASN A 148 5.42 -14.53 -8.97
N ILE A 149 4.37 -13.94 -9.53
CA ILE A 149 4.10 -12.51 -9.46
C ILE A 149 3.20 -12.22 -8.27
N PHE A 150 3.55 -11.23 -7.47
CA PHE A 150 2.67 -10.66 -6.44
C PHE A 150 2.85 -9.15 -6.42
N PHE A 151 1.88 -8.44 -5.85
CA PHE A 151 1.88 -6.98 -5.85
C PHE A 151 1.80 -6.45 -4.43
N MET A 152 2.37 -5.27 -4.25
CA MET A 152 2.11 -4.36 -3.15
C MET A 152 1.56 -3.07 -3.74
N GLU A 153 0.41 -2.64 -3.25
CA GLU A 153 -0.18 -1.36 -3.60
C GLU A 153 -0.10 -0.46 -2.37
N ILE A 154 0.46 0.72 -2.55
CA ILE A 154 0.55 1.77 -1.53
C ILE A 154 -0.36 2.90 -2.02
N LYS A 155 -1.41 3.19 -1.25
CA LYS A 155 -2.33 4.29 -1.50
C LYS A 155 -2.14 5.37 -0.44
N ASP A 156 -2.99 6.38 -0.51
CA ASP A 156 -3.11 7.41 0.49
C ASP A 156 -3.46 6.86 1.88
N GLU A 157 -3.05 7.61 2.90
CA GLU A 157 -3.34 7.34 4.31
C GLU A 157 -2.89 5.94 4.77
N TRP A 158 -3.84 5.17 5.30
CA TRP A 158 -3.63 3.92 6.01
C TRP A 158 -3.76 2.70 5.11
N GLU A 159 -3.89 2.88 3.80
CA GLU A 159 -4.15 1.79 2.88
C GLU A 159 -2.88 1.30 2.17
N THR A 160 -2.40 0.12 2.60
CA THR A 160 -1.40 -0.65 1.85
C THR A 160 -1.86 -2.09 1.74
N THR A 161 -1.91 -2.61 0.51
CA THR A 161 -2.44 -3.94 0.24
C THR A 161 -1.46 -4.84 -0.51
N PHE A 162 -1.63 -6.15 -0.37
CA PHE A 162 -0.86 -7.17 -1.07
C PHE A 162 -1.77 -8.17 -1.75
N THR A 163 -1.56 -8.38 -3.05
CA THR A 163 -2.31 -9.38 -3.84
C THR A 163 -1.40 -10.53 -4.30
N ASN A 164 -1.98 -11.73 -4.35
CA ASN A 164 -1.27 -12.98 -4.67
C ASN A 164 -0.06 -13.28 -3.77
N LEU A 165 -0.05 -12.75 -2.53
CA LEU A 165 1.02 -12.93 -1.56
C LEU A 165 0.93 -14.30 -0.89
N ARG A 166 2.00 -15.09 -0.99
CA ARG A 166 2.03 -16.49 -0.53
C ARG A 166 3.44 -16.98 -0.19
N GLY A 167 3.51 -18.14 0.45
CA GLY A 167 4.78 -18.84 0.73
C GLY A 167 5.73 -18.05 1.62
N ASP A 168 7.01 -18.01 1.24
CA ASP A 168 8.06 -17.39 2.05
C ASP A 168 7.96 -15.86 2.08
N ASN A 169 7.43 -15.23 1.03
CA ASN A 169 7.17 -13.79 1.02
C ASN A 169 6.07 -13.41 2.03
N LEU A 170 5.00 -14.22 2.15
CA LEU A 170 3.99 -14.01 3.19
C LEU A 170 4.59 -14.11 4.60
N LYS A 171 5.44 -15.12 4.85
CA LYS A 171 6.14 -15.25 6.14
C LYS A 171 7.04 -14.08 6.44
N LEU A 172 7.75 -13.57 5.42
CA LEU A 172 8.63 -12.42 5.54
C LEU A 172 7.85 -11.16 5.94
N ILE A 173 6.76 -10.85 5.23
CA ILE A 173 5.96 -9.65 5.52
C ILE A 173 5.36 -9.75 6.93
N LYS A 174 4.77 -10.89 7.31
CA LYS A 174 4.29 -11.10 8.70
C LYS A 174 5.34 -10.79 9.75
N LYS A 175 6.59 -11.22 9.51
CA LYS A 175 7.69 -10.96 10.42
C LYS A 175 8.04 -9.47 10.49
N ILE A 176 8.13 -8.79 9.35
CA ILE A 176 8.50 -7.37 9.28
C ILE A 176 7.36 -6.51 9.84
N SER A 177 6.12 -6.70 9.38
CA SER A 177 4.93 -6.00 9.87
C SER A 177 4.85 -6.04 11.39
N LYS A 178 4.98 -7.23 11.98
CA LYS A 178 4.96 -7.39 13.44
C LYS A 178 6.11 -6.65 14.14
N ALA A 179 7.30 -6.61 13.54
CA ALA A 179 8.45 -5.89 14.10
C ALA A 179 8.25 -4.37 14.07
N GLU A 180 7.50 -3.87 13.08
CA GLU A 180 7.12 -2.45 12.96
C GLU A 180 5.83 -2.11 13.72
N GLY A 181 5.24 -3.06 14.46
CA GLY A 181 3.97 -2.85 15.16
C GLY A 181 2.73 -2.82 14.27
N LEU A 182 2.85 -3.25 13.01
CA LEU A 182 1.75 -3.44 12.07
C LEU A 182 1.17 -4.85 12.17
N PHE A 183 -0.04 -5.03 11.62
CA PHE A 183 -0.63 -6.35 11.44
C PHE A 183 -1.16 -6.54 10.02
N LEU A 184 -1.23 -7.79 9.60
CA LEU A 184 -1.80 -8.19 8.33
C LEU A 184 -3.21 -8.74 8.54
N THR A 185 -4.16 -8.16 7.82
CA THR A 185 -5.54 -8.63 7.74
C THR A 185 -5.74 -9.33 6.40
N LYS A 186 -6.10 -10.62 6.43
CA LYS A 186 -6.43 -11.36 5.21
C LYS A 186 -7.87 -11.10 4.85
N CYS A 187 -8.09 -10.77 3.59
CA CYS A 187 -9.40 -10.48 3.03
C CYS A 187 -9.66 -11.40 1.84
N GLN A 188 -10.89 -11.88 1.72
CA GLN A 188 -11.38 -12.62 0.57
C GLN A 188 -12.90 -12.44 0.52
N TYR A 189 -13.44 -11.86 -0.55
CA TYR A 189 -14.87 -11.67 -0.85
C TYR A 189 -15.83 -11.82 0.36
N ASP A 190 -16.21 -10.69 1.00
CA ASP A 190 -17.06 -10.57 2.20
C ASP A 190 -16.55 -11.25 3.50
N GLU A 191 -15.38 -11.89 3.49
CA GLU A 191 -14.73 -12.43 4.69
C GLU A 191 -13.42 -11.70 5.02
N MET A 192 -13.33 -11.26 6.28
CA MET A 192 -12.11 -10.69 6.87
C MET A 192 -11.60 -11.60 7.99
N GLU A 193 -10.30 -11.91 7.95
CA GLU A 193 -9.59 -12.70 8.95
C GLU A 193 -8.33 -11.95 9.40
N TYR A 194 -8.34 -11.43 10.62
CA TYR A 194 -7.17 -10.82 11.24
C TYR A 194 -6.15 -11.89 11.63
N ILE A 195 -5.00 -11.93 10.95
CA ILE A 195 -4.02 -13.02 11.15
C ILE A 195 -3.06 -12.72 12.29
N ASP A 196 -2.58 -11.48 12.37
CA ASP A 196 -1.52 -11.08 13.30
C ASP A 196 -1.99 -10.07 14.36
N ALA A 197 -3.30 -9.84 14.45
CA ALA A 197 -3.88 -8.94 15.46
C ALA A 197 -3.65 -9.47 16.89
N PRO A 198 -3.44 -8.57 17.87
CA PRO A 198 -3.37 -8.95 19.28
C PRO A 198 -4.58 -9.77 19.74
N LYS A 199 -4.40 -10.73 20.66
CA LYS A 199 -5.52 -11.52 21.20
C LYS A 199 -6.57 -10.69 21.95
N SER A 200 -6.19 -9.52 22.45
CA SER A 200 -7.11 -8.54 23.05
C SER A 200 -8.04 -7.89 22.02
N TRP A 201 -7.75 -8.05 20.73
CA TRP A 201 -8.48 -7.47 19.60
C TRP A 201 -9.44 -8.44 18.92
N LEU A 202 -9.14 -9.73 18.97
CA LEU A 202 -10.06 -10.78 18.53
C LEU A 202 -11.19 -10.90 19.55
N ASP A 203 -12.24 -10.10 19.40
CA ASP A 203 -13.34 -10.03 20.35
C ASP A 203 -13.95 -11.43 20.57
N LYS A 204 -14.15 -11.82 21.83
CA LYS A 204 -14.84 -13.06 22.20
C LYS A 204 -16.31 -13.04 21.75
N THR A 205 -16.83 -11.89 21.33
CA THR A 205 -18.16 -11.74 20.72
C THR A 205 -18.21 -12.25 19.28
N ASP A 206 -17.11 -12.26 18.53
CA ASP A 206 -17.12 -12.66 17.12
C ASP A 206 -17.44 -14.16 16.96
N LYS A 207 -16.99 -14.98 17.93
CA LYS A 207 -17.44 -16.37 18.11
C LYS A 207 -18.90 -16.52 18.51
N LYS A 208 -19.51 -15.51 19.16
CA LYS A 208 -20.95 -15.50 19.44
C LYS A 208 -21.74 -15.10 18.19
N TRP A 209 -21.28 -14.12 17.41
CA TRP A 209 -21.97 -13.65 16.20
C TRP A 209 -22.04 -14.73 15.11
N LYS A 210 -20.95 -15.49 14.87
CA LYS A 210 -20.98 -16.64 13.95
C LYS A 210 -21.97 -17.75 14.34
N LYS A 211 -22.41 -17.82 15.60
CA LYS A 211 -23.41 -18.79 16.08
C LYS A 211 -24.86 -18.34 15.84
N PHE A 212 -25.10 -17.06 15.54
CA PHE A 212 -26.44 -16.53 15.28
C PHE A 212 -26.80 -16.50 13.80
N TYR A 213 -25.82 -16.62 12.90
CA TYR A 213 -26.01 -16.57 11.44
C TYR A 213 -25.58 -17.86 10.70
N SER A 214 -25.34 -18.94 11.43
CA SER A 214 -25.16 -20.31 10.89
C SER A 214 -26.42 -21.16 11.08
#